data_AF-A0A258AUG8-F1
#
_entry.id   AF-A0A258AUG8-F1
#
_cell.length_a   1.000
_cell.length_b   1.000
_cell.length_c   1.000
_cell.angle_alpha   90.00
_cell.angle_beta   90.00
_cell.angle_gamma   90.00
#
_symmetry.space_group_name_H-M   'P 1'
#
loop_
_entity.id
_entity.type
_entity.pdbx_description
1 polymer ?
#
loop_
_entity_poly.entity_id
_entity_poly.type
_entity_poly.pdbx_seq_one_letter_code
_entity_poly.pdbx_strand_id
1 'polypeptide(L)'
;MRGFPPIQIFLLALTFIVLAVPLSHLTGTVSHAKPAVVQEVESQSVKSLLRLRYAHKPTTLSLKIADKELITDIAASPIEFQTSLPSVKDGVDAFLRATWAEGTPDTSITLELEPDGLAARSETRWSADGALDEVITFEWK
;
A
#
# COMPACT_ATOMS: atom_id res chain seq x y z
N MET A 1 54.36 14.95 33.26
CA MET A 1 53.46 14.26 34.21
C MET A 1 52.70 13.19 33.45
N ARG A 2 53.22 11.95 33.41
CA ARG A 2 52.58 10.83 32.70
C ARG A 2 51.66 10.13 33.71
N GLY A 3 50.35 10.16 33.46
CA GLY A 3 49.36 9.51 34.32
C GLY A 3 49.61 8.01 34.42
N PHE A 4 49.28 7.43 35.57
CA PHE A 4 49.46 6.01 35.86
C PHE A 4 48.56 5.17 34.92
N PRO A 5 49.11 4.41 33.96
CA PRO A 5 48.35 3.79 32.87
C PRO A 5 47.17 2.88 33.32
N PRO A 6 47.29 2.10 34.43
CA PRO A 6 46.17 1.28 34.92
C PRO A 6 44.93 2.07 35.36
N ILE A 7 45.12 3.27 35.94
CA ILE A 7 44.01 4.09 36.41
C ILE A 7 43.21 4.65 35.24
N GLN A 8 43.88 4.96 34.13
CA GLN A 8 43.21 5.42 32.91
C GLN A 8 42.34 4.33 32.29
N ILE A 9 42.82 3.08 32.27
CA ILE A 9 42.04 1.93 31.80
C ILE A 9 40.82 1.70 32.71
N PHE A 10 41.01 1.81 34.04
CA PHE A 10 39.92 1.68 34.99
C PHE A 10 38.85 2.77 34.81
N LEU A 11 39.27 4.03 34.65
CA LEU A 11 38.34 5.14 34.41
C LEU A 11 37.64 5.00 33.06
N LEU A 12 38.35 4.56 32.01
CA LEU A 12 37.75 4.29 30.70
C LEU A 12 36.68 3.20 30.80
N ALA A 13 36.98 2.07 31.47
CA ALA A 13 36.02 1.00 31.68
C ALA A 13 34.79 1.49 32.47
N LEU A 14 35.00 2.30 33.51
CA LEU A 14 33.91 2.89 34.29
C LEU A 14 33.01 3.78 33.43
N THR A 15 33.60 4.66 32.60
CA THR A 15 32.82 5.52 31.70
C THR A 15 32.02 4.71 30.68
N PHE A 16 32.59 3.61 30.17
CA PHE A 16 31.91 2.74 29.22
C PHE A 16 30.70 2.05 29.84
N ILE A 17 30.80 1.59 31.09
CA ILE A 17 29.68 0.98 31.83
C ILE A 17 28.56 2.00 32.07
N VAL A 18 28.92 3.23 32.50
CA VAL A 18 27.94 4.30 32.75
C VAL A 18 27.20 4.68 31.47
N LEU A 19 27.86 4.68 30.32
CA LEU A 19 27.23 4.95 29.02
C LEU A 19 26.43 3.75 28.50
N ALA A 20 26.87 2.52 28.73
CA ALA A 20 26.24 1.32 28.21
C ALA A 20 24.81 1.12 28.75
N VAL A 21 24.54 1.45 30.01
CA VAL A 21 23.21 1.29 30.63
C VAL A 21 22.12 2.10 29.90
N PRO A 22 22.21 3.45 29.76
CA PRO A 22 21.20 4.22 29.06
C PRO A 22 21.12 3.90 27.57
N LEU A 23 22.26 3.61 26.91
CA LEU A 23 22.28 3.16 25.52
C LEU A 23 21.51 1.85 25.34
N SER A 24 21.64 0.90 26.26
CA SER A 24 20.91 -0.37 26.21
C SER A 24 19.41 -0.20 26.46
N HIS A 25 19.00 0.78 27.27
CA HIS A 25 17.59 1.13 27.44
C HIS A 25 17.01 1.83 26.20
N LEU A 26 17.79 2.65 25.49
CA LEU A 26 17.33 3.37 24.29
C LEU A 26 17.34 2.51 23.01
N THR A 27 18.20 1.49 22.96
CA THR A 27 18.34 0.59 21.79
C THR A 27 17.70 -0.78 21.98
N GLY A 28 17.42 -1.18 23.22
CA GLY A 28 16.80 -2.48 23.55
C GLY A 28 15.31 -2.58 23.21
N THR A 29 14.66 -1.48 22.82
CA THR A 29 13.25 -1.48 22.37
C THR A 29 13.12 -1.68 20.87
N VAL A 30 14.05 -2.37 20.21
CA VAL A 30 13.67 -3.11 19.01
C VAL A 30 12.86 -4.30 19.52
N SER A 31 11.59 -4.04 19.83
CA SER A 31 10.59 -5.10 19.83
C SER A 31 10.76 -5.77 18.48
N HIS A 32 11.39 -6.95 18.46
CA HIS A 32 11.04 -7.92 17.45
C HIS A 32 9.54 -8.05 17.63
N ALA A 33 8.79 -7.30 16.83
CA ALA A 33 7.39 -7.54 16.62
C ALA A 33 7.39 -9.01 16.23
N LYS A 34 7.01 -9.86 17.20
CA LYS A 34 6.60 -11.22 16.94
C LYS A 34 5.74 -11.07 15.70
N PRO A 35 6.13 -11.62 14.53
CA PRO A 35 5.30 -11.50 13.36
C PRO A 35 3.93 -11.92 13.85
N ALA A 36 2.99 -10.98 13.80
CA ALA A 36 1.62 -11.29 14.16
C ALA A 36 1.36 -12.53 13.31
N VAL A 37 1.10 -13.65 13.98
CA VAL A 37 0.41 -14.74 13.32
C VAL A 37 -0.79 -14.00 12.78
N VAL A 38 -0.79 -13.83 11.45
CA VAL A 38 -1.94 -13.36 10.71
C VAL A 38 -2.97 -14.38 11.14
N GLN A 39 -3.76 -14.02 12.15
CA GLN A 39 -5.07 -14.59 12.26
C GLN A 39 -5.64 -14.20 10.92
N GLU A 40 -5.71 -15.17 10.01
CA GLU A 40 -6.86 -15.30 9.14
C GLU A 40 -8.06 -15.17 10.08
N VAL A 41 -8.40 -13.93 10.42
CA VAL A 41 -9.78 -13.54 10.51
C VAL A 41 -10.29 -14.09 9.20
N GLU A 42 -11.16 -15.08 9.32
CA GLU A 42 -12.00 -15.59 8.25
C GLU A 42 -12.81 -14.38 7.78
N SER A 43 -12.11 -13.51 7.06
CA SER A 43 -12.56 -12.26 6.54
C SER A 43 -13.35 -12.77 5.36
N GLN A 44 -14.67 -12.88 5.57
CA GLN A 44 -15.59 -13.45 4.60
C GLN A 44 -15.25 -12.85 3.24
N SER A 45 -14.53 -13.62 2.43
CA SER A 45 -13.85 -13.08 1.28
C SER A 45 -14.90 -12.92 0.20
N VAL A 46 -15.36 -11.70 0.01
CA VAL A 46 -16.48 -11.41 -0.88
C VAL A 46 -15.96 -11.42 -2.31
N LYS A 47 -16.55 -12.26 -3.17
CA LYS A 47 -16.28 -12.18 -4.60
C LYS A 47 -16.74 -10.82 -5.09
N SER A 48 -15.86 -10.12 -5.77
CA SER A 48 -16.11 -8.76 -6.22
C SER A 48 -15.78 -8.67 -7.70
N LEU A 49 -16.72 -8.14 -8.47
CA LEU A 49 -16.51 -7.79 -9.86
C LEU A 49 -16.02 -6.35 -9.91
N LEU A 50 -14.92 -6.14 -10.60
CA LEU A 50 -14.38 -4.82 -10.85
C LEU A 50 -14.43 -4.56 -12.35
N ARG A 51 -14.97 -3.41 -12.75
CA ARG A 51 -14.99 -2.97 -14.15
C ARG A 51 -14.19 -1.69 -14.29
N LEU A 52 -13.23 -1.70 -15.21
CA LEU A 52 -12.46 -0.53 -15.58
C LEU A 52 -12.85 -0.07 -16.97
N ARG A 53 -13.20 1.21 -17.10
CA ARG A 53 -13.54 1.84 -18.36
C ARG A 53 -12.63 3.04 -18.55
N TYR A 54 -11.97 3.13 -19.71
CA TYR A 54 -11.19 4.29 -20.11
C TYR A 54 -11.67 4.79 -21.47
N ALA A 55 -11.64 6.11 -21.66
CA ALA A 55 -12.01 6.73 -22.93
C ALA A 55 -10.87 6.64 -23.96
N HIS A 56 -9.61 6.79 -23.53
CA HIS A 56 -8.43 6.57 -24.36
C HIS A 56 -7.58 5.42 -23.81
N LYS A 57 -7.04 4.59 -24.72
CA LYS A 57 -6.21 3.44 -24.35
C LYS A 57 -4.92 3.93 -23.66
N PRO A 58 -4.67 3.59 -22.38
CA PRO A 58 -3.41 3.90 -21.73
C PRO A 58 -2.27 3.06 -22.32
N THR A 59 -1.03 3.53 -22.16
CA THR A 59 0.19 2.79 -22.51
C THR A 59 0.61 1.86 -21.38
N THR A 60 0.42 2.27 -20.13
CA THR A 60 0.59 1.41 -18.96
C THR A 60 -0.62 1.54 -18.03
N LEU A 61 -1.04 0.43 -17.43
CA LEU A 61 -2.13 0.38 -16.47
C LEU A 61 -1.76 -0.62 -15.36
N SER A 62 -1.67 -0.10 -14.14
CA SER A 62 -1.53 -0.91 -12.93
C SER A 62 -2.67 -0.57 -11.99
N LEU A 63 -3.36 -1.62 -11.53
CA LEU A 63 -4.41 -1.50 -10.56
C LEU A 63 -4.11 -2.43 -9.39
N LYS A 64 -4.05 -1.88 -8.19
CA LYS A 64 -3.84 -2.66 -6.97
C LYS A 64 -5.01 -2.45 -6.02
N ILE A 65 -5.58 -3.55 -5.50
CA ILE A 65 -6.71 -3.50 -4.58
C ILE A 65 -6.44 -4.38 -3.37
N ALA A 66 -6.64 -3.82 -2.16
CA ALA A 66 -6.39 -4.42 -0.85
C ALA A 66 -4.93 -4.88 -0.65
N ASP A 67 -4.51 -5.95 -1.32
CA ASP A 67 -3.12 -6.43 -1.38
C ASP A 67 -2.80 -7.17 -2.68
N LYS A 68 -3.77 -7.22 -3.59
CA LYS A 68 -3.64 -7.91 -4.87
C LYS A 68 -3.33 -6.89 -5.95
N GLU A 69 -2.12 -6.99 -6.50
CA GLU A 69 -1.77 -6.27 -7.70
C GLU A 69 -2.37 -6.99 -8.91
N LEU A 70 -3.36 -6.37 -9.54
CA LEU A 70 -3.90 -6.82 -10.82
C LEU A 70 -3.16 -6.07 -11.94
N ILE A 71 -1.95 -6.56 -12.25
CA ILE A 71 -1.24 -6.14 -13.45
C ILE A 71 -2.05 -6.65 -14.64
N THR A 72 -2.52 -5.73 -15.47
CA THR A 72 -3.46 -6.03 -16.54
C THR A 72 -2.85 -5.75 -17.91
N ASP A 73 -3.10 -6.66 -18.85
CA ASP A 73 -2.91 -6.39 -20.26
C ASP A 73 -3.97 -5.41 -20.75
N ILE A 74 -3.53 -4.26 -21.28
CA ILE A 74 -4.42 -3.19 -21.73
C ILE A 74 -5.21 -3.65 -22.97
N ALA A 75 -6.39 -4.20 -22.71
CA ALA A 75 -7.29 -4.80 -23.70
C ALA A 75 -8.31 -3.78 -24.26
N ALA A 76 -9.46 -4.24 -24.72
CA ALA A 76 -10.58 -3.38 -25.08
C ALA A 76 -11.36 -2.99 -23.82
N SER A 77 -11.83 -1.74 -23.75
CA SER A 77 -12.69 -1.22 -22.67
C SER A 77 -14.15 -1.66 -22.93
N PRO A 78 -14.91 -2.13 -21.92
CA PRO A 78 -14.55 -2.28 -20.51
C PRO A 78 -13.65 -3.50 -20.25
N ILE A 79 -12.75 -3.37 -19.27
CA ILE A 79 -12.04 -4.54 -18.72
C ILE A 79 -12.76 -4.97 -17.44
N GLU A 80 -13.14 -6.25 -17.36
CA GLU A 80 -13.79 -6.84 -16.19
C GLU A 80 -12.83 -7.78 -15.45
N PHE A 81 -12.82 -7.70 -14.12
CA PHE A 81 -11.98 -8.51 -13.27
C PHE A 81 -12.80 -9.11 -12.14
N GLN A 82 -12.58 -10.38 -11.86
CA GLN A 82 -13.10 -11.02 -10.67
C GLN A 82 -11.98 -11.12 -9.65
N THR A 83 -12.18 -10.50 -8.49
CA THR A 83 -11.27 -10.59 -7.36
C THR A 83 -12.03 -11.01 -6.11
N SER A 84 -11.31 -11.43 -5.08
CA SER A 84 -11.91 -11.73 -3.77
C SER A 84 -11.34 -10.73 -2.78
N LEU A 85 -12.23 -9.98 -2.12
CA LEU A 85 -11.86 -8.93 -1.19
C LEU A 85 -12.05 -9.43 0.24
N PRO A 86 -11.03 -9.31 1.11
CA PRO A 86 -11.08 -9.87 2.46
C PRO A 86 -12.07 -9.12 3.38
N SER A 87 -12.15 -7.78 3.32
CA SER A 87 -13.12 -6.99 4.09
C SER A 87 -13.65 -5.84 3.24
N VAL A 88 -14.96 -5.86 2.95
CA VAL A 88 -15.65 -4.74 2.28
C VAL A 88 -16.27 -3.77 3.30
N LYS A 89 -16.31 -4.17 4.58
CA LYS A 89 -16.95 -3.39 5.66
C LYS A 89 -16.17 -2.15 6.07
N ASP A 90 -14.85 -2.19 5.98
CA ASP A 90 -13.97 -1.09 6.38
C ASP A 90 -13.65 -0.12 5.23
N GLY A 91 -14.27 -0.35 4.06
CA GLY A 91 -13.90 0.31 2.82
C GLY A 91 -12.79 -0.42 2.08
N VAL A 92 -12.72 -0.20 0.77
CA VAL A 92 -11.78 -0.86 -0.13
C VAL A 92 -11.00 0.21 -0.88
N ASP A 93 -9.68 0.21 -0.65
CA ASP A 93 -8.76 1.09 -1.38
C ASP A 93 -8.30 0.43 -2.68
N ALA A 94 -8.47 1.17 -3.78
CA ALA A 94 -8.00 0.82 -5.10
C ALA A 94 -6.99 1.87 -5.57
N PHE A 95 -5.73 1.44 -5.74
CA PHE A 95 -4.65 2.24 -6.29
C PHE A 95 -4.67 2.11 -7.81
N LEU A 96 -5.03 3.19 -8.49
CA LEU A 96 -5.11 3.26 -9.93
C LEU A 96 -3.94 4.08 -10.47
N ARG A 97 -3.08 3.43 -11.24
CA ARG A 97 -1.99 4.08 -11.96
C ARG A 97 -2.10 3.82 -13.45
N ALA A 98 -2.15 4.88 -14.24
CA ALA A 98 -2.18 4.80 -15.69
C ALA A 98 -1.29 5.87 -16.32
N THR A 99 -0.67 5.56 -17.44
CA THR A 99 0.06 6.53 -18.26
C THR A 99 -0.40 6.44 -19.70
N TRP A 100 -0.38 7.57 -20.41
CA TRP A 100 -0.73 7.66 -21.82
C TRP A 100 0.47 8.15 -22.63
N ALA A 101 0.37 7.99 -23.95
CA ALA A 101 1.37 8.52 -24.85
C ALA A 101 1.36 10.06 -24.85
N GLU A 102 2.53 10.65 -25.09
CA GLU A 102 2.68 12.11 -25.18
C GLU A 102 1.75 12.69 -26.25
N GLY A 103 1.03 13.77 -25.90
CA GLY A 103 0.02 14.39 -26.76
C GLY A 103 -1.40 13.81 -26.65
N THR A 104 -1.63 12.83 -25.76
CA THR A 104 -2.99 12.40 -25.42
C THR A 104 -3.70 13.48 -24.61
N PRO A 105 -4.92 13.92 -24.99
CA PRO A 105 -5.67 14.90 -24.22
C PRO A 105 -6.12 14.32 -22.87
N ASP A 106 -6.47 15.19 -21.92
CA ASP A 106 -7.00 14.79 -20.63
C ASP A 106 -8.20 13.83 -20.81
N THR A 107 -8.06 12.64 -20.24
CA THR A 107 -9.00 11.54 -20.41
C THR A 107 -9.49 11.05 -19.06
N SER A 108 -10.67 10.45 -19.05
CA SER A 108 -11.25 9.89 -17.84
C SER A 108 -11.09 8.37 -17.80
N ILE A 109 -10.84 7.89 -16.59
CA ILE A 109 -10.96 6.48 -16.22
C ILE A 109 -12.09 6.36 -15.20
N THR A 110 -13.03 5.47 -15.46
CA THR A 110 -14.09 5.07 -14.53
C THR A 110 -13.77 3.69 -13.98
N LEU A 111 -13.65 3.61 -12.66
CA LEU A 111 -13.49 2.39 -11.90
C LEU A 111 -14.81 2.06 -11.21
N GLU A 112 -15.36 0.88 -11.47
CA GLU A 112 -16.58 0.38 -10.86
C GLU A 112 -16.26 -0.88 -10.07
N LEU A 113 -16.72 -0.94 -8.83
CA LEU A 113 -16.53 -2.05 -7.91
C LEU A 113 -17.90 -2.54 -7.41
N GLU A 114 -18.17 -3.80 -7.67
CA GLU A 114 -19.40 -4.50 -7.33
C GLU A 114 -19.06 -5.73 -6.47
N PRO A 115 -19.12 -5.60 -5.13
CA PRO A 115 -18.97 -6.72 -4.21
C PRO A 115 -20.26 -7.54 -4.15
N ASP A 116 -20.14 -8.87 -4.10
CA ASP A 116 -21.27 -9.78 -3.94
C ASP A 116 -22.04 -9.49 -2.64
N GLY A 117 -23.34 -9.23 -2.77
CA GLY A 117 -24.20 -8.84 -1.66
C GLY A 117 -24.22 -7.34 -1.31
N LEU A 118 -23.47 -6.48 -2.02
CA LEU A 118 -23.48 -5.01 -1.85
C LEU A 118 -23.79 -4.30 -3.18
N ALA A 119 -24.20 -3.03 -3.08
CA ALA A 119 -24.48 -2.22 -4.28
C ALA A 119 -23.19 -1.88 -5.04
N ALA A 120 -23.25 -1.89 -6.37
CA ALA A 120 -22.15 -1.43 -7.22
C ALA A 120 -21.85 0.05 -6.96
N ARG A 121 -20.56 0.40 -6.86
CA ARG A 121 -20.06 1.76 -6.70
C ARG A 121 -19.14 2.08 -7.87
N SER A 122 -19.30 3.25 -8.47
CA SER A 122 -18.45 3.72 -9.56
C SER A 122 -17.87 5.09 -9.26
N GLU A 123 -16.60 5.25 -9.60
CA GLU A 123 -15.81 6.45 -9.38
C GLU A 123 -15.07 6.79 -10.67
N THR A 124 -15.18 8.04 -11.11
CA THR A 124 -14.47 8.55 -12.29
C THR A 124 -13.33 9.46 -11.85
N ARG A 125 -12.15 9.24 -12.40
CA ARG A 125 -10.96 10.09 -12.21
C ARG A 125 -10.47 10.57 -13.57
N TRP A 126 -9.89 11.77 -13.58
CA TRP A 126 -9.38 12.42 -14.78
C TRP A 126 -7.86 12.41 -14.75
N SER A 127 -7.23 12.00 -15.85
CA SER A 127 -5.80 12.12 -16.04
C SER A 127 -5.42 13.60 -16.15
N ALA A 128 -4.23 13.94 -15.66
CA ALA A 128 -3.60 15.23 -15.89
C ALA A 128 -2.23 14.98 -16.53
N ASP A 129 -1.86 15.78 -17.54
CA ASP A 129 -0.54 15.73 -18.18
C ASP A 129 -0.16 14.33 -18.75
N GLY A 130 -1.16 13.58 -19.23
CA GLY A 130 -0.92 12.24 -19.79
C GLY A 130 -0.60 11.15 -18.75
N ALA A 131 -0.87 11.39 -17.47
CA ALA A 131 -0.75 10.40 -16.40
C ALA A 131 -1.90 10.48 -15.39
N LEU A 132 -2.09 9.39 -14.65
CA LEU A 132 -3.05 9.28 -13.55
C LEU A 132 -2.43 8.39 -12.47
N ASP A 133 -2.35 8.89 -11.25
CA ASP A 133 -1.91 8.12 -10.08
C ASP A 133 -2.79 8.55 -8.89
N GLU A 134 -3.81 7.76 -8.61
CA GLU A 134 -4.85 8.11 -7.65
C GLU A 134 -5.25 6.92 -6.79
N VAL A 135 -5.67 7.21 -5.57
CA VAL A 135 -6.25 6.21 -4.65
C VAL A 135 -7.75 6.45 -4.58
N ILE A 136 -8.52 5.42 -4.91
CA ILE A 136 -9.97 5.44 -4.87
C ILE A 136 -10.42 4.56 -3.71
N THR A 137 -10.98 5.17 -2.69
CA THR A 137 -11.58 4.47 -1.55
C THR A 137 -13.06 4.28 -1.79
N PHE A 138 -13.50 3.02 -1.85
CA PHE A 138 -14.91 2.66 -1.94
C PHE A 138 -15.44 2.31 -0.56
N GLU A 139 -16.50 2.99 -0.12
CA GLU A 139 -17.15 2.70 1.17
C GLU A 139 -18.63 2.34 0.96
N TRP A 140 -19.09 1.35 1.72
CA TRP A 140 -20.49 0.95 1.78
C TRP A 140 -20.97 1.13 3.22
N LYS A 141 -21.71 2.22 3.44
CA LYS A 141 -22.40 2.49 4.72
C LYS A 141 -23.62 1.59 4.92
#